data_AF-A0A077R2G6-F1
#
_entry.id   AF-A0A077R2G6-F1
#
_cell.length_a   1.000
_cell.length_b   1.000
_cell.length_c   1.000
_cell.angle_alpha   90.00
_cell.angle_beta   90.00
_cell.angle_gamma   90.00
#
_symmetry.space_group_name_H-M   'P 1'
#
loop_
_entity.id
_entity.type
_entity.pdbx_description
1 polymer ?
#
loop_
_entity_poly.entity_id
_entity_poly.type
_entity_poly.pdbx_seq_one_letter_code
_entity_poly.pdbx_strand_id
1 'polypeptide(L)'
;MPSTPEPAPAPTRNERKACWSHRDSYFACLTQKGVTIPPGTDMSDGRGPIGKAAKEEQERLEREKKMTVEEARRQDPCLQEREGYEINCARSWVSESSGPLSGHPTKQPFN
;
A
#
# COMPACT_ATOMS: atom_id res chain seq x y z
N MET A 1 26.61 -17.82 -5.83
CA MET A 1 26.00 -17.00 -4.77
C MET A 1 25.07 -16.01 -5.44
N PRO A 2 23.74 -16.17 -5.41
CA PRO A 2 22.83 -15.15 -5.92
C PRO A 2 22.73 -14.01 -4.91
N SER A 3 23.10 -12.80 -5.33
CA SER A 3 23.02 -11.58 -4.53
C SER A 3 21.57 -11.19 -4.32
N THR A 4 21.15 -11.08 -3.06
CA THR A 4 19.89 -10.42 -2.67
C THR A 4 19.91 -8.98 -3.19
N PRO A 5 18.86 -8.49 -3.86
CA PRO A 5 18.82 -7.10 -4.33
C PRO A 5 18.86 -6.16 -3.11
N GLU A 6 19.77 -5.19 -3.16
CA GLU A 6 19.93 -4.15 -2.14
C GLU A 6 18.61 -3.38 -1.96
N PRO A 7 18.16 -3.15 -0.70
CA PRO A 7 16.92 -2.41 -0.47
C PRO A 7 17.03 -0.99 -1.03
N ALA A 8 15.93 -0.50 -1.60
CA ALA A 8 15.87 0.85 -2.15
C ALA A 8 16.39 1.89 -1.14
N PRO A 9 17.13 2.91 -1.58
CA PRO A 9 17.71 3.90 -0.68
C PRO A 9 16.63 4.57 0.16
N ALA A 10 16.94 4.80 1.43
CA ALA A 10 16.01 5.45 2.36
C ALA A 10 15.62 6.84 1.83
N PRO A 11 14.35 7.25 1.97
CA PRO A 11 13.91 8.56 1.52
C PRO A 11 14.69 9.67 2.23
N THR A 12 14.96 10.74 1.51
CA THR A 12 15.58 11.96 2.03
C THR A 12 14.69 12.62 3.08
N ARG A 13 15.26 13.57 3.82
CA ARG A 13 14.51 14.35 4.83
C ARG A 13 13.34 15.12 4.22
N ASN A 14 13.50 15.67 3.02
CA ASN A 14 12.44 16.44 2.37
C ASN A 14 11.31 15.54 1.90
N GLU A 15 11.62 14.37 1.33
CA GLU A 15 10.60 13.38 0.96
C GLU A 15 9.82 12.89 2.18
N ARG A 16 10.50 12.68 3.33
CA ARG A 16 9.81 12.35 4.60
C ARG A 16 8.85 13.45 5.05
N LYS A 17 9.24 14.73 4.91
CA LYS A 17 8.35 15.85 5.27
C LYS A 17 7.10 15.87 4.38
N ALA A 18 7.26 15.66 3.07
CA ALA A 18 6.13 15.58 2.15
C ALA A 18 5.19 14.43 2.52
N CYS A 19 5.74 13.25 2.81
CA CYS A 19 4.98 12.10 3.31
C CYS A 19 4.16 12.46 4.56
N TRP A 20 4.77 13.11 5.56
CA TRP A 20 4.05 13.50 6.79
C TRP A 20 2.92 14.49 6.53
N SER A 21 3.13 15.49 5.69
CA SER A 21 2.07 16.44 5.33
C SER A 21 0.86 15.74 4.71
N HIS A 22 1.09 14.82 3.76
CA HIS A 22 0.00 14.08 3.11
C HIS A 22 -0.63 13.01 4.02
N ARG A 23 0.18 12.39 4.90
CA ARG A 23 -0.31 11.49 5.94
C ARG A 23 -1.28 12.23 6.85
N ASP A 24 -0.88 13.39 7.37
CA ASP A 24 -1.69 14.15 8.30
C ASP A 24 -2.96 14.67 7.62
N SER A 25 -2.92 15.08 6.35
CA SER A 25 -4.13 15.45 5.61
C SER A 25 -5.10 14.27 5.44
N TYR A 26 -4.56 13.08 5.14
CA TYR A 26 -5.38 11.88 4.97
C TYR A 26 -6.07 11.48 6.28
N PHE A 27 -5.31 11.36 7.37
CA PHE A 27 -5.89 10.99 8.68
C PHE A 27 -6.79 12.09 9.26
N ALA A 28 -6.55 13.36 8.95
CA ALA A 28 -7.46 14.44 9.31
C ALA A 28 -8.81 14.31 8.58
N CYS A 29 -8.80 13.98 7.28
CA CYS A 29 -10.02 13.73 6.53
C CYS A 29 -10.79 12.53 7.10
N LEU A 30 -10.10 11.41 7.38
CA LEU A 30 -10.73 10.23 7.98
C LEU A 30 -11.38 10.57 9.34
N THR A 31 -10.66 11.31 10.18
CA THR A 31 -11.16 11.73 11.50
C THR A 31 -12.41 12.60 11.38
N GLN A 32 -12.41 13.57 10.46
CA GLN A 32 -13.57 14.44 10.21
C GLN A 32 -14.80 13.66 9.74
N LYS A 33 -14.58 12.59 8.96
CA LYS A 33 -15.64 11.73 8.44
C LYS A 33 -16.01 10.56 9.37
N GLY A 34 -15.42 10.50 10.56
CA GLY A 34 -15.68 9.44 11.56
C GLY A 34 -15.13 8.06 11.18
N VAL A 35 -14.22 7.98 10.22
CA VAL A 35 -13.61 6.72 9.78
C VAL A 35 -12.43 6.39 10.68
N THR A 36 -12.59 5.36 11.54
CA THR A 36 -11.57 4.97 12.52
C THR A 36 -10.57 3.95 11.94
N ILE A 37 -11.04 3.09 11.03
CA ILE A 37 -10.21 2.11 10.33
C ILE A 37 -10.17 2.53 8.85
N PRO A 38 -8.99 2.90 8.31
CA PRO A 38 -8.87 3.23 6.89
C PRO A 38 -9.39 2.07 6.01
N PRO A 39 -10.18 2.35 4.97
CA PRO A 39 -10.71 1.32 4.09
C PRO A 39 -9.59 0.44 3.51
N GLY A 40 -9.80 -0.89 3.51
CA GLY A 40 -8.84 -1.87 3.03
C GLY A 40 -7.65 -2.16 3.96
N THR A 41 -7.68 -1.67 5.21
CA THR A 41 -6.61 -1.90 6.22
C THR A 41 -7.06 -2.72 7.44
N ASP A 42 -8.32 -3.15 7.48
CA ASP A 42 -8.81 -4.01 8.55
C ASP A 42 -8.13 -5.39 8.47
N MET A 43 -7.41 -5.75 9.53
CA MET A 43 -6.69 -7.02 9.68
C MET A 43 -7.35 -7.94 10.71
N SER A 44 -8.62 -7.69 11.05
CA SER A 44 -9.38 -8.45 12.05
C SER A 44 -9.66 -9.90 11.63
N ASP A 45 -9.50 -10.25 10.35
CA ASP A 45 -9.66 -11.62 9.81
C ASP A 45 -8.44 -12.52 10.11
N GLY A 46 -8.04 -12.58 11.38
CA GLY A 46 -6.81 -13.20 11.87
C GLY A 46 -6.50 -14.61 11.35
N ARG A 47 -5.19 -14.86 11.21
CA ARG A 47 -4.49 -16.15 11.00
C ARG A 47 -5.00 -17.04 9.87
N GLY A 48 -4.26 -17.02 8.77
CA GLY A 48 -4.43 -17.95 7.65
C GLY A 48 -4.19 -19.42 8.02
N PRO A 49 -4.66 -20.36 7.18
CA PRO A 49 -4.56 -21.79 7.43
C PRO A 49 -3.10 -22.26 7.47
N ILE A 50 -2.74 -23.01 8.54
CA ILE A 50 -1.45 -23.67 8.68
C ILE A 50 -1.49 -24.98 7.88
N GLY A 51 -0.99 -24.97 6.63
CA GLY A 51 -0.76 -26.24 5.92
C GLY A 51 -0.44 -26.11 4.42
N LYS A 52 0.62 -26.80 3.97
CA LYS A 52 1.09 -26.82 2.57
C LYS A 52 0.12 -27.48 1.57
N ALA A 53 -0.97 -28.11 2.04
CA ALA A 53 -2.01 -28.69 1.19
C ALA A 53 -3.07 -27.68 0.72
N ALA A 54 -3.06 -26.44 1.23
CA ALA A 54 -4.08 -25.43 0.97
C ALA A 54 -3.66 -24.35 -0.04
N LYS A 55 -2.64 -24.56 -0.87
CA LYS A 55 -2.06 -23.49 -1.71
C LYS A 55 -3.06 -22.90 -2.71
N GLU A 56 -3.86 -23.74 -3.39
CA GLU A 56 -4.84 -23.28 -4.37
C GLU A 56 -6.00 -22.54 -3.72
N GLU A 57 -6.51 -23.06 -2.60
CA GLU A 57 -7.53 -22.40 -1.79
C GLU A 57 -7.02 -21.08 -1.21
N GLN A 58 -5.78 -21.05 -0.75
CA GLN A 58 -5.10 -19.85 -0.27
C GLN A 58 -4.98 -18.80 -1.37
N GLU A 59 -4.59 -19.18 -2.59
CA GLU A 59 -4.50 -18.24 -3.71
C GLU A 59 -5.88 -17.67 -4.09
N ARG A 60 -6.93 -18.49 -4.04
CA ARG A 60 -8.30 -18.04 -4.28
C ARG A 60 -8.74 -17.02 -3.21
N LEU A 61 -8.55 -17.35 -1.94
CA LEU A 61 -8.86 -16.47 -0.81
C LEU A 61 -8.04 -15.18 -0.85
N GLU A 62 -6.76 -15.25 -1.24
CA GLU A 62 -5.93 -14.08 -1.44
C GLU A 62 -6.42 -13.19 -2.59
N ARG A 63 -6.90 -13.77 -3.69
CA ARG A 63 -7.48 -13.02 -4.81
C ARG A 63 -8.78 -12.34 -4.41
N GLU A 64 -9.66 -13.05 -3.70
CA GLU A 64 -10.90 -12.51 -3.16
C GLU A 64 -10.61 -11.38 -2.16
N LYS A 65 -9.65 -11.58 -1.24
CA LYS A 65 -9.19 -10.55 -0.31
C LYS A 65 -8.60 -9.34 -1.03
N LYS A 66 -7.83 -9.53 -2.11
CA LYS A 66 -7.31 -8.42 -2.91
C LYS A 66 -8.44 -7.62 -3.55
N MET A 67 -9.44 -8.28 -4.12
CA MET A 67 -10.60 -7.60 -4.70
C MET A 67 -11.39 -6.80 -3.66
N THR A 68 -11.63 -7.35 -2.48
CA THR A 68 -12.35 -6.64 -1.41
C THR A 68 -11.57 -5.44 -0.90
N VAL A 69 -10.24 -5.56 -0.79
CA VAL A 69 -9.36 -4.46 -0.40
C VAL A 69 -9.31 -3.35 -1.45
N GLU A 70 -9.26 -3.69 -2.75
CA GLU A 70 -9.33 -2.71 -3.83
C GLU A 70 -10.68 -1.97 -3.86
N GLU A 71 -11.79 -2.69 -3.66
CA GLU A 71 -13.11 -2.08 -3.62
C GLU A 71 -13.26 -1.15 -2.41
N ALA A 72 -12.77 -1.56 -1.24
CA ALA A 72 -12.74 -0.70 -0.06
C ALA A 72 -11.92 0.58 -0.31
N ARG A 73 -10.80 0.49 -1.05
CA ARG A 73 -10.04 1.68 -1.46
C ARG A 73 -10.84 2.61 -2.35
N ARG A 74 -11.60 2.08 -3.32
CA ARG A 74 -12.44 2.89 -4.22
C ARG A 74 -13.55 3.63 -3.48
N GLN A 75 -14.04 3.05 -2.39
CA GLN A 75 -15.07 3.65 -1.55
C GLN A 75 -14.50 4.58 -0.46
N ASP A 76 -13.19 4.84 -0.46
CA ASP A 76 -12.59 5.74 0.52
C ASP A 76 -13.10 7.18 0.30
N PRO A 77 -13.79 7.78 1.28
CA PRO A 77 -14.28 9.13 1.14
C PRO A 77 -13.14 10.17 1.09
N CYS A 78 -11.92 9.79 1.43
CA CYS A 78 -10.70 10.61 1.45
C CYS A 78 -9.69 10.13 0.39
N LEU A 79 -10.18 9.62 -0.75
CA LEU A 79 -9.36 9.06 -1.82
C LEU A 79 -8.29 10.03 -2.33
N GLN A 80 -8.62 11.32 -2.46
CA GLN A 80 -7.68 12.33 -2.94
C GLN A 80 -6.49 12.52 -1.99
N GLU A 81 -6.74 12.58 -0.68
CA GLU A 81 -5.70 12.69 0.33
C GLU A 81 -4.90 11.38 0.44
N ARG A 82 -5.57 10.23 0.23
CA ARG A 82 -4.92 8.92 0.17
C ARG A 82 -3.94 8.84 -1.00
N GLU A 83 -4.30 9.28 -2.20
CA GLU A 83 -3.40 9.26 -3.35
C GLU A 83 -2.14 10.08 -3.06
N GLY A 84 -2.29 11.28 -2.48
CA GLY A 84 -1.15 12.08 -2.05
C GLY A 84 -0.28 11.37 -1.00
N TYR A 85 -0.91 10.66 -0.06
CA TYR A 85 -0.21 9.86 0.94
C TYR A 85 0.55 8.68 0.32
N GLU A 86 -0.09 7.91 -0.57
CA GLU A 86 0.51 6.73 -1.22
C GLU A 86 1.62 7.11 -2.23
N ILE A 87 1.54 8.29 -2.86
CA ILE A 87 2.56 8.81 -3.79
C ILE A 87 3.80 9.31 -3.03
N ASN A 88 3.62 10.04 -1.93
CA ASN A 88 4.71 10.74 -1.25
C ASN A 88 5.36 9.94 -0.13
N CYS A 89 4.67 8.94 0.41
CA CYS A 89 5.25 8.05 1.40
C CYS A 89 5.95 6.88 0.75
N ALA A 90 7.05 6.44 1.36
CA ALA A 90 7.79 5.29 0.88
C ALA A 90 6.87 4.07 0.78
N ARG A 91 6.99 3.31 -0.31
CA ARG A 91 6.21 2.07 -0.51
C ARG A 91 6.43 1.06 0.63
N SER A 92 7.62 1.05 1.24
CA SER A 92 7.92 0.23 2.42
C SER A 92 7.18 0.67 3.69
N TRP A 93 6.59 1.86 3.71
CA TRP A 93 5.79 2.40 4.81
C TRP A 93 4.28 2.28 4.55
N VAL A 94 3.87 2.09 3.29
CA VAL A 94 2.46 2.14 2.88
C VAL A 94 1.94 0.86 2.20
N SER A 95 2.81 -0.05 1.74
CA SER A 95 2.35 -1.22 0.99
C SER A 95 3.13 -2.50 1.28
N GLU A 96 2.44 -3.44 1.94
CA GLU A 96 2.29 -4.81 1.44
C GLU A 96 0.87 -4.93 0.84
N SER A 97 0.48 -4.02 -0.05
CA SER A 97 -0.87 -4.02 -0.63
C SER A 97 -0.97 -3.48 -2.05
N SER A 98 0.10 -3.57 -2.84
CA SER A 98 0.04 -3.35 -4.29
C SER A 98 1.05 -4.26 -5.01
N GLY A 99 0.71 -5.54 -5.14
CA GLY A 99 1.36 -6.40 -6.14
C GLY A 99 0.74 -6.18 -7.53
N PRO A 100 1.26 -6.83 -8.60
CA PRO A 100 2.65 -6.96 -9.01
C PRO A 100 2.95 -6.13 -10.28
N LEU A 101 4.23 -5.81 -10.50
CA LEU A 101 4.90 -5.49 -11.77
C LEU A 101 4.11 -4.67 -12.82
N SER A 102 4.40 -3.37 -12.90
CA SER A 102 4.27 -2.62 -14.15
C SER A 102 5.27 -1.47 -14.20
N GLY A 103 6.11 -1.50 -15.24
CA GLY A 103 6.73 -0.33 -15.85
C GLY A 103 7.88 0.32 -15.08
N HIS A 104 9.10 -0.09 -15.39
CA HIS A 104 10.23 0.83 -15.33
C HIS A 104 9.86 2.12 -16.11
N PRO A 105 9.96 3.32 -15.53
CA PRO A 105 9.96 4.53 -16.35
C PRO A 105 11.27 4.54 -17.15
N THR A 106 11.13 4.50 -18.47
CA THR A 106 12.19 4.78 -19.43
C THR A 106 12.88 6.08 -19.03
N LYS A 107 14.10 5.98 -18.49
CA LYS A 107 14.96 7.15 -18.36
C LYS A 107 15.34 7.59 -19.76
N GLN A 108 14.81 8.73 -20.16
CA GLN A 108 15.32 9.52 -21.28
C GLN A 108 16.81 9.78 -21.06
N PRO A 109 17.66 9.72 -22.09
CA PRO A 109 19.06 10.12 -21.96
C PRO A 109 19.10 11.64 -21.76
N PHE A 110 19.61 12.06 -20.60
CA PHE A 110 20.16 13.41 -20.47
C PHE A 110 21.55 13.41 -21.16
N ASN A 111 21.78 14.50 -21.89
CA ASN A 111 22.90 14.79 -22.81
C ASN A 111 24.26 14.21 -22.40
#